data_AF-A0A5C3PIN0-F1
#
_entry.id   AF-A0A5C3PIN0-F1
#
_cell.length_a   1.000
_cell.length_b   1.000
_cell.length_c   1.000
_cell.angle_alpha   90.00
_cell.angle_beta   90.00
_cell.angle_gamma   90.00
#
_symmetry.space_group_name_H-M   'P 1'
#
loop_
_entity.id
_entity.type
_entity.pdbx_description
1 polymer ?
#
loop_
_entity_poly.entity_id
_entity_poly.type
_entity_poly.pdbx_seq_one_letter_code
_entity_poly.pdbx_strand_id
1 'polypeptide(L)'
;MAVAGIHMLPRREQVHLADIKPRINSYVVWERVRHRKAHWLVEGAAEFFGVFFYVYLGVGSTANFLLGNVAGIAGLSSMFQIGVAYAIGILLAIVVCGPTSGGHFNPAVTIAHVVTRGFPPLKALRYIAFQILGGYIACLLVYVQWGDYITEITEALEHAGTLDAVMFTPNGPAGVFALYVAPTANLGRVFLNEFVCDFLIGLVIWSCIDPTNFSAPPAAAPWIVSFVYGGMVWGYATVGIATNAARDVGARLMVLTIWGLPAGGGSYAAIAALTNIPATLLAVLFYEYVLADSSRVITPAHVDYLNGHLAHEEHSQGVIRQASPATSLADEKSREQTIEHV
;
A
#
# COMPACT_ATOMS: atom_id res chain seq x y z
N MET A 1 -17.14 -1.50 16.72
CA MET A 1 -18.43 -0.83 16.99
C MET A 1 -18.92 -0.24 15.69
N ALA A 2 -20.13 -0.60 15.30
CA ALA A 2 -20.72 -0.23 14.03
C ALA A 2 -20.98 1.28 13.90
N VAL A 3 -20.89 1.73 12.66
CA VAL A 3 -21.20 3.02 12.04
C VAL A 3 -22.56 3.60 12.50
N ALA A 4 -22.64 4.08 13.74
CA ALA A 4 -23.81 4.79 14.26
C ALA A 4 -23.50 6.29 14.27
N GLY A 5 -23.65 6.96 13.13
CA GLY A 5 -23.48 8.42 13.06
C GLY A 5 -23.31 9.01 11.67
N ILE A 6 -22.81 8.22 10.70
CA ILE A 6 -22.51 8.77 9.38
C ILE A 6 -23.79 9.09 8.57
N HIS A 7 -24.93 8.45 8.88
CA HIS A 7 -26.22 8.77 8.28
C HIS A 7 -26.78 10.17 8.64
N MET A 8 -26.16 10.89 9.59
CA MET A 8 -26.55 12.27 9.96
C MET A 8 -25.72 13.36 9.30
N LEU A 9 -24.75 13.03 8.42
CA LEU A 9 -24.00 14.05 7.69
C LEU A 9 -24.96 14.83 6.77
N PRO A 10 -24.82 16.17 6.64
CA PRO A 10 -25.59 16.95 5.68
C PRO A 10 -25.34 16.40 4.27
N ARG A 11 -26.38 15.84 3.64
CA ARG A 11 -26.29 15.31 2.28
C ARG A 11 -26.56 16.43 1.29
N ARG A 12 -25.56 16.78 0.48
CA ARG A 12 -25.75 17.56 -0.75
C ARG A 12 -26.36 16.67 -1.82
N GLU A 13 -26.92 17.27 -2.87
CA GLU A 13 -27.38 16.55 -4.06
C GLU A 13 -26.21 15.76 -4.65
N GLN A 14 -26.39 14.45 -4.79
CA GLN A 14 -25.38 13.52 -5.28
C GLN A 14 -25.71 13.19 -6.72
N VAL A 15 -24.72 13.35 -7.61
CA VAL A 15 -24.87 12.97 -9.01
C VAL A 15 -23.86 11.88 -9.31
N HIS A 16 -24.31 10.68 -9.68
CA HIS A 16 -23.41 9.60 -10.03
C HIS A 16 -22.96 9.73 -11.49
N LEU A 17 -21.72 9.36 -11.76
CA LEU A 17 -21.19 9.37 -13.13
C LEU A 17 -22.04 8.50 -14.08
N ALA A 18 -22.61 7.41 -13.56
CA ALA A 18 -23.49 6.52 -14.29
C ALA A 18 -24.78 7.20 -14.79
N ASP A 19 -25.25 8.23 -14.09
CA ASP A 19 -26.49 8.96 -14.43
C ASP A 19 -26.24 9.99 -15.54
N ILE A 20 -25.04 10.57 -15.60
CA ILE A 20 -24.67 11.61 -16.58
C ILE A 20 -24.12 10.97 -17.86
N LYS A 21 -23.30 9.92 -17.72
CA LYS A 21 -22.52 9.36 -18.81
C LYS A 21 -22.72 7.85 -18.90
N PRO A 22 -23.44 7.35 -19.92
CA PRO A 22 -23.63 5.92 -20.09
C PRO A 22 -22.27 5.24 -20.36
N ARG A 23 -22.05 4.10 -19.70
CA ARG A 23 -20.89 3.25 -19.93
C ARG A 23 -21.22 2.15 -20.95
N ILE A 24 -20.19 1.65 -21.61
CA ILE A 24 -20.30 0.48 -22.50
C ILE A 24 -20.85 -0.71 -21.70
N ASN A 25 -21.78 -1.47 -22.29
CA ASN A 25 -22.51 -2.56 -21.62
C ASN A 25 -21.60 -3.59 -20.94
N SER A 26 -20.45 -3.94 -21.55
CA SER A 26 -19.49 -4.87 -20.95
C SER A 26 -18.95 -4.36 -19.61
N TYR A 27 -18.73 -3.05 -19.45
CA TYR A 27 -18.29 -2.46 -18.20
C TYR A 27 -19.39 -2.45 -17.15
N VAL A 28 -20.65 -2.19 -17.52
CA VAL A 28 -21.79 -2.23 -16.59
C VAL A 28 -22.00 -3.65 -16.06
N VAL A 29 -21.91 -4.66 -16.95
CA VAL A 29 -21.99 -6.07 -16.55
C VAL A 29 -20.82 -6.43 -15.62
N TRP A 30 -19.60 -5.99 -15.96
CA TRP A 30 -18.44 -6.20 -15.09
C TRP A 30 -18.59 -5.52 -13.72
N GLU A 31 -19.05 -4.28 -13.66
CA GLU A 31 -19.34 -3.53 -12.44
C GLU A 31 -20.27 -4.33 -11.52
N ARG A 32 -21.35 -4.88 -12.08
CA ARG A 32 -22.26 -5.75 -11.34
C ARG A 32 -21.57 -7.00 -10.79
N VAL A 33 -20.70 -7.65 -11.58
CA VAL A 33 -19.95 -8.84 -11.15
C VAL A 33 -18.94 -8.49 -10.07
N ARG A 34 -18.17 -7.40 -10.22
CA ARG A 34 -17.19 -6.98 -9.22
C ARG A 34 -17.84 -6.58 -7.90
N HIS A 35 -18.99 -5.91 -7.89
CA HIS A 35 -19.63 -5.52 -6.62
C HIS A 35 -20.26 -6.72 -5.89
N ARG A 36 -20.75 -7.75 -6.61
CA ARG A 36 -21.37 -8.93 -5.98
C ARG A 36 -20.40 -10.06 -5.63
N LYS A 37 -19.53 -10.45 -6.56
CA LYS A 37 -18.81 -11.74 -6.50
C LYS A 37 -17.29 -11.58 -6.42
N ALA A 38 -16.75 -10.56 -7.07
CA ALA A 38 -15.30 -10.38 -7.19
C ALA A 38 -14.75 -9.19 -6.37
N HIS A 39 -15.53 -8.65 -5.42
CA HIS A 39 -15.13 -7.44 -4.70
C HIS A 39 -13.80 -7.61 -3.97
N TRP A 40 -13.67 -8.74 -3.25
CA TRP A 40 -12.43 -9.10 -2.55
C TRP A 40 -11.21 -9.21 -3.48
N LEU A 41 -11.41 -9.66 -4.73
CA LEU A 41 -10.34 -9.80 -5.70
C LEU A 41 -9.93 -8.44 -6.26
N VAL A 42 -10.89 -7.54 -6.48
CA VAL A 42 -10.62 -6.19 -6.96
C VAL A 42 -9.90 -5.35 -5.89
N GLU A 43 -10.32 -5.48 -4.62
CA GLU A 43 -9.60 -4.87 -3.49
C GLU A 43 -8.20 -5.46 -3.32
N GLY A 44 -8.08 -6.79 -3.40
CA GLY A 44 -6.79 -7.48 -3.38
C GLY A 44 -5.87 -7.04 -4.53
N ALA A 45 -6.39 -6.89 -5.75
CA ALA A 45 -5.63 -6.38 -6.88
C ALA A 45 -5.18 -4.93 -6.67
N ALA A 46 -6.02 -4.08 -6.08
CA ALA A 46 -5.61 -2.73 -5.72
C ALA A 46 -4.51 -2.72 -4.66
N GLU A 47 -4.59 -3.58 -3.64
CA GLU A 47 -3.52 -3.74 -2.64
C GLU A 47 -2.21 -4.27 -3.23
N PHE A 48 -2.30 -5.25 -4.15
CA PHE A 48 -1.17 -5.75 -4.93
C PHE A 48 -0.51 -4.62 -5.73
N PHE A 49 -1.28 -3.85 -6.50
CA PHE A 49 -0.72 -2.79 -7.33
C PHE A 49 -0.19 -1.63 -6.50
N GLY A 50 -0.81 -1.32 -5.36
CA GLY A 50 -0.31 -0.31 -4.44
C GLY A 50 1.08 -0.66 -3.91
N VAL A 51 1.32 -1.92 -3.49
CA VAL A 51 2.68 -2.36 -3.13
C VAL A 51 3.60 -2.38 -4.34
N PHE A 52 3.11 -2.90 -5.47
CA PHE A 52 3.89 -2.99 -6.70
C PHE A 52 4.47 -1.64 -7.12
N PHE A 53 3.69 -0.55 -7.09
CA PHE A 53 4.15 0.77 -7.55
C PHE A 53 5.41 1.23 -6.81
N TYR A 54 5.37 1.31 -5.47
CA TYR A 54 6.51 1.83 -4.73
C TYR A 54 7.68 0.84 -4.67
N VAL A 55 7.43 -0.46 -4.70
CA VAL A 55 8.52 -1.46 -4.77
C VAL A 55 9.19 -1.39 -6.15
N TYR A 56 8.42 -1.33 -7.24
CA TYR A 56 8.96 -1.29 -8.60
C TYR A 56 9.81 -0.03 -8.83
N LEU A 57 9.28 1.16 -8.50
CA LEU A 57 10.02 2.41 -8.66
C LEU A 57 11.24 2.47 -7.73
N GLY A 58 11.05 2.08 -6.46
CA GLY A 58 12.10 2.12 -5.45
C GLY A 58 13.25 1.16 -5.76
N VAL A 59 12.96 -0.11 -6.03
CA VAL A 59 13.95 -1.15 -6.36
C VAL A 59 14.64 -0.84 -7.69
N GLY A 60 13.92 -0.33 -8.70
CA GLY A 60 14.55 0.14 -9.94
C GLY A 60 15.53 1.29 -9.73
N SER A 61 15.26 2.18 -8.77
CA SER A 61 16.19 3.23 -8.36
C SER A 61 17.39 2.68 -7.58
N THR A 62 17.18 1.66 -6.74
CA THR A 62 18.26 0.94 -6.05
C THR A 62 19.17 0.18 -7.03
N ALA A 63 18.63 -0.36 -8.12
CA ALA A 63 19.41 -1.01 -9.18
C ALA A 63 20.36 -0.01 -9.87
N ASN A 64 19.85 1.19 -10.21
CA ASN A 64 20.67 2.29 -10.72
C ASN A 64 21.76 2.70 -9.71
N PHE A 65 21.42 2.76 -8.42
CA PHE A 65 22.38 3.11 -7.37
C PHE A 65 23.53 2.10 -7.28
N LEU A 66 23.23 0.80 -7.35
CA LEU A 66 24.27 -0.24 -7.33
C LEU A 66 25.13 -0.17 -8.59
N LEU A 67 24.51 -0.05 -9.77
CA LEU A 67 25.23 0.10 -11.04
C LEU A 67 26.19 1.28 -11.00
N GLY A 68 25.72 2.45 -10.56
CA GLY A 68 26.54 3.65 -10.44
C GLY A 68 27.73 3.47 -9.49
N ASN A 69 27.56 2.74 -8.39
CA ASN A 69 28.65 2.46 -7.43
C ASN A 69 29.70 1.54 -8.02
N VAL A 70 29.29 0.46 -8.69
CA VAL A 70 30.20 -0.54 -9.23
C VAL A 70 30.91 -0.03 -10.49
N ALA A 71 30.18 0.64 -11.37
CA ALA A 71 30.73 1.22 -12.61
C ALA A 71 31.43 2.57 -12.41
N GLY A 72 31.34 3.17 -11.22
CA GLY A 72 31.93 4.48 -10.91
C GLY A 72 31.31 5.64 -11.71
N ILE A 73 30.06 5.51 -12.14
CA ILE A 73 29.37 6.50 -12.97
C ILE A 73 28.79 7.61 -12.07
N ALA A 74 29.40 8.79 -12.13
CA ALA A 74 28.93 9.94 -11.37
C ALA A 74 27.48 10.30 -11.73
N GLY A 75 26.64 10.50 -10.70
CA GLY A 75 25.25 10.93 -10.85
C GLY A 75 24.20 9.80 -10.86
N LEU A 76 24.60 8.52 -11.00
CA LEU A 76 23.68 7.38 -10.89
C LEU A 76 23.49 6.85 -9.46
N SER A 77 24.43 7.15 -8.55
CA SER A 77 24.39 6.73 -7.15
C SER A 77 23.94 7.83 -6.21
N SER A 78 22.63 7.94 -5.98
CA SER A 78 22.08 8.92 -5.05
C SER A 78 20.97 8.37 -4.16
N MET A 79 21.14 8.49 -2.83
CA MET A 79 20.07 8.19 -1.87
C MET A 79 18.86 9.11 -2.05
N PHE A 80 19.08 10.34 -2.52
CA PHE A 80 18.00 11.25 -2.87
C PHE A 80 17.12 10.66 -3.97
N GLN A 81 17.74 10.10 -5.02
CA GLN A 81 17.04 9.44 -6.13
C GLN A 81 16.20 8.25 -5.65
N ILE A 82 16.72 7.43 -4.72
CA ILE A 82 15.98 6.30 -4.15
C ILE A 82 14.75 6.80 -3.39
N GLY A 83 14.91 7.77 -2.49
CA GLY A 83 13.78 8.27 -1.70
C GLY A 83 12.72 8.99 -2.54
N VAL A 84 13.13 9.72 -3.59
CA VAL A 84 12.17 10.31 -4.56
C VAL A 84 11.39 9.21 -5.28
N ALA A 85 12.06 8.13 -5.72
CA ALA A 85 11.40 7.04 -6.42
C ALA A 85 10.37 6.31 -5.55
N TYR A 86 10.71 6.00 -4.29
CA TYR A 86 9.74 5.44 -3.34
C TYR A 86 8.59 6.41 -3.04
N ALA A 87 8.88 7.70 -2.82
CA ALA A 87 7.84 8.71 -2.57
C ALA A 87 6.85 8.82 -3.74
N ILE A 88 7.35 8.90 -4.98
CA ILE A 88 6.49 8.93 -6.18
C ILE A 88 5.69 7.64 -6.29
N GLY A 89 6.30 6.48 -6.04
CA GLY A 89 5.60 5.21 -6.08
C GLY A 89 4.47 5.11 -5.05
N ILE A 90 4.67 5.63 -3.84
CA ILE A 90 3.63 5.69 -2.79
C ILE A 90 2.51 6.64 -3.19
N LEU A 91 2.85 7.79 -3.77
CA LEU A 91 1.87 8.74 -4.29
C LEU A 91 0.98 8.07 -5.34
N LEU A 92 1.59 7.36 -6.30
CA LEU A 92 0.86 6.62 -7.32
C LEU A 92 0.02 5.51 -6.70
N ALA A 93 0.54 4.76 -5.73
CA ALA A 93 -0.21 3.73 -5.02
C ALA A 93 -1.50 4.29 -4.40
N ILE A 94 -1.41 5.38 -3.65
CA ILE A 94 -2.56 5.99 -2.97
C ILE A 94 -3.54 6.57 -3.98
N VAL A 95 -3.08 7.32 -4.98
CA VAL A 95 -3.97 7.96 -5.97
C VAL A 95 -4.67 6.93 -6.87
N VAL A 96 -3.96 5.89 -7.32
CA VAL A 96 -4.49 4.89 -8.27
C VAL A 96 -5.32 3.83 -7.55
N CYS A 97 -4.82 3.31 -6.43
CA CYS A 97 -5.38 2.11 -5.80
C CYS A 97 -6.17 2.41 -4.51
N GLY A 98 -5.93 3.57 -3.87
CA GLY A 98 -6.58 3.98 -2.62
C GLY A 98 -8.11 3.99 -2.71
N PRO A 99 -8.73 4.64 -3.71
CA PRO A 99 -10.19 4.66 -3.86
C PRO A 99 -10.86 3.28 -4.01
N THR A 100 -10.08 2.24 -4.35
CA THR A 100 -10.61 0.89 -4.55
C THR A 100 -10.50 0.02 -3.31
N SER A 101 -9.40 0.11 -2.56
CA SER A 101 -9.09 -0.80 -1.43
C SER A 101 -9.15 -0.15 -0.06
N GLY A 102 -9.15 1.19 0.01
CA GLY A 102 -8.85 1.96 1.22
C GLY A 102 -7.36 2.29 1.36
N GLY A 103 -6.50 1.67 0.55
CA GLY A 103 -5.10 2.04 0.39
C GLY A 103 -4.21 1.73 1.58
N HIS A 104 -4.30 0.51 2.12
CA HIS A 104 -3.44 0.13 3.25
C HIS A 104 -1.99 -0.07 2.80
N PHE A 105 -1.78 -0.86 1.75
CA PHE A 105 -0.51 -1.18 1.10
C PHE A 105 0.64 -1.60 2.03
N ASN A 106 0.32 -1.94 3.28
CA ASN A 106 1.24 -2.26 4.34
C ASN A 106 0.53 -3.21 5.33
N PRO A 107 1.12 -4.37 5.64
CA PRO A 107 0.57 -5.28 6.65
C PRO A 107 0.41 -4.63 8.02
N ALA A 108 1.33 -3.75 8.45
CA ALA A 108 1.26 -3.07 9.74
C ALA A 108 0.05 -2.13 9.81
N VAL A 109 -0.19 -1.34 8.76
CA VAL A 109 -1.38 -0.48 8.64
C VAL A 109 -2.65 -1.32 8.61
N THR A 110 -2.66 -2.42 7.85
CA THR A 110 -3.80 -3.33 7.78
C THR A 110 -4.14 -3.93 9.15
N ILE A 111 -3.14 -4.39 9.89
CA ILE A 111 -3.30 -4.92 11.25
C ILE A 111 -3.79 -3.82 12.19
N ALA A 112 -3.25 -2.61 12.11
CA ALA A 112 -3.71 -1.49 12.91
C ALA A 112 -5.19 -1.18 12.68
N HIS A 113 -5.66 -1.20 11.43
CA HIS A 113 -7.08 -1.06 11.09
C HIS A 113 -7.96 -2.19 11.65
N VAL A 114 -7.45 -3.42 11.74
CA VAL A 114 -8.16 -4.52 12.42
C VAL A 114 -8.35 -4.22 13.90
N VAL A 115 -7.28 -3.76 14.57
CA VAL A 115 -7.25 -3.53 16.02
C VAL A 115 -8.11 -2.32 16.42
N THR A 116 -8.03 -1.21 15.67
CA THR A 116 -8.61 0.08 16.13
C THR A 116 -9.84 0.54 15.34
N ARG A 117 -10.01 0.10 14.10
CA ARG A 117 -11.08 0.58 13.20
C ARG A 117 -12.06 -0.53 12.79
N GLY A 118 -11.93 -1.74 13.33
CA GLY A 118 -12.87 -2.85 13.11
C GLY A 118 -12.79 -3.47 11.72
N PHE A 119 -11.63 -3.39 11.05
CA PHE A 119 -11.43 -4.01 9.74
C PHE A 119 -11.53 -5.54 9.84
N PRO A 120 -12.24 -6.25 8.94
CA PRO A 120 -12.48 -7.68 9.08
C PRO A 120 -11.17 -8.51 9.01
N PRO A 121 -10.86 -9.37 10.01
CA PRO A 121 -9.59 -10.10 10.05
C PRO A 121 -9.33 -11.00 8.83
N LEU A 122 -10.35 -11.67 8.31
CA LEU A 122 -10.20 -12.51 7.12
C LEU A 122 -9.91 -11.68 5.85
N LYS A 123 -10.44 -10.45 5.79
CA LYS A 123 -10.12 -9.50 4.71
C LYS A 123 -8.70 -8.98 4.86
N ALA A 124 -8.25 -8.69 6.08
CA ALA A 124 -6.87 -8.33 6.38
C ALA A 124 -5.87 -9.38 5.90
N LEU A 125 -6.12 -10.66 6.17
CA LEU A 125 -5.24 -11.74 5.71
C LEU A 125 -5.10 -11.76 4.19
N ARG A 126 -6.21 -11.54 3.46
CA ARG A 126 -6.18 -11.45 1.99
C ARG A 126 -5.38 -10.22 1.53
N TYR A 127 -5.59 -9.06 2.15
CA TYR A 127 -4.83 -7.85 1.85
C TYR A 127 -3.33 -8.10 2.00
N ILE A 128 -2.90 -8.66 3.14
CA ILE A 128 -1.49 -8.96 3.41
C ILE A 128 -0.91 -9.92 2.36
N ALA A 129 -1.66 -10.95 1.96
CA ALA A 129 -1.21 -11.88 0.91
C ALA A 129 -1.02 -11.19 -0.45
N PHE A 130 -1.97 -10.35 -0.87
CA PHE A 130 -1.86 -9.59 -2.12
C PHE A 130 -0.76 -8.52 -2.05
N GLN A 131 -0.58 -7.85 -0.91
CA GLN A 131 0.50 -6.90 -0.67
C GLN A 131 1.88 -7.56 -0.84
N ILE A 132 2.11 -8.71 -0.18
CA ILE A 132 3.37 -9.47 -0.30
C ILE A 132 3.60 -9.91 -1.74
N LEU A 133 2.56 -10.40 -2.42
CA LEU A 133 2.64 -10.80 -3.82
C LEU A 133 2.99 -9.61 -4.74
N GLY A 134 2.47 -8.41 -4.45
CA GLY A 134 2.80 -7.17 -5.14
C GLY A 134 4.30 -6.85 -5.07
N GLY A 135 4.87 -6.93 -3.87
CA GLY A 135 6.30 -6.71 -3.65
C GLY A 135 7.17 -7.78 -4.35
N TYR A 136 6.77 -9.04 -4.28
CA TYR A 136 7.44 -10.15 -4.96
C TYR A 136 7.49 -9.94 -6.48
N ILE A 137 6.35 -9.68 -7.12
CA ILE A 137 6.25 -9.52 -8.58
C ILE A 137 6.97 -8.26 -9.04
N ALA A 138 6.91 -7.16 -8.28
CA ALA A 138 7.68 -5.95 -8.60
C ALA A 138 9.19 -6.22 -8.63
N CYS A 139 9.72 -6.90 -7.61
CA CYS A 139 11.14 -7.25 -7.56
C CYS A 139 11.53 -8.19 -8.71
N LEU A 140 10.70 -9.22 -8.98
CA LEU A 140 10.94 -10.17 -10.06
C LEU A 140 10.96 -9.48 -11.43
N LEU A 141 10.04 -8.56 -11.67
CA LEU A 141 9.98 -7.81 -12.91
C LEU A 141 11.22 -6.92 -13.09
N VAL A 142 11.65 -6.22 -12.03
CA VAL A 142 12.89 -5.43 -12.07
C VAL A 142 14.09 -6.33 -12.35
N TYR A 143 14.19 -7.50 -11.70
CA TYR A 143 15.28 -8.46 -11.95
C TYR A 143 15.34 -8.89 -13.42
N VAL A 144 14.20 -9.21 -14.03
CA VAL A 144 14.13 -9.59 -15.46
C VAL A 144 14.49 -8.41 -16.36
N GLN A 145 13.98 -7.21 -16.08
CA GLN A 145 14.26 -6.02 -16.89
C GLN A 145 15.72 -5.56 -16.81
N TRP A 146 16.37 -5.80 -15.66
CA TRP A 146 17.76 -5.42 -15.39
C TRP A 146 18.74 -6.58 -15.57
N GLY A 147 18.32 -7.71 -16.15
CA GLY A 147 19.10 -8.96 -16.16
C GLY A 147 20.53 -8.79 -16.68
N ASP A 148 20.71 -8.08 -17.79
CA ASP A 148 22.04 -7.84 -18.39
C ASP A 148 22.94 -7.03 -17.44
N TYR A 149 22.41 -5.95 -16.85
CA TYR A 149 23.15 -5.09 -15.91
C TYR A 149 23.44 -5.79 -14.58
N ILE A 150 22.53 -6.61 -14.07
CA ILE A 150 22.77 -7.41 -12.86
C ILE A 150 23.87 -8.43 -13.11
N THR A 151 23.92 -9.02 -14.32
CA THR A 151 24.99 -9.93 -14.72
C THR A 151 26.32 -9.19 -14.79
N GLU A 152 26.37 -8.04 -15.47
CA GLU A 152 27.57 -7.19 -15.56
C GLU A 152 28.10 -6.77 -14.17
N ILE A 153 27.21 -6.33 -13.28
CA ILE A 153 27.56 -5.98 -11.89
C ILE A 153 28.13 -7.19 -11.15
N THR A 154 27.52 -8.36 -11.31
CA THR A 154 27.95 -9.59 -10.63
C THR A 154 29.34 -10.01 -11.12
N GLU A 155 29.57 -10.02 -12.42
CA GLU A 155 30.87 -10.33 -13.04
C GLU A 155 31.96 -9.32 -12.62
N ALA A 156 31.63 -8.02 -12.56
CA ALA A 156 32.56 -7.00 -12.11
C ALA A 156 32.99 -7.22 -10.64
N LEU A 157 32.05 -7.59 -9.77
CA LEU A 157 32.33 -7.91 -8.36
C LEU A 157 33.10 -9.22 -8.20
N GLU A 158 32.86 -10.20 -9.07
CA GLU A 158 33.60 -11.46 -9.11
C GLU A 158 35.05 -11.25 -9.55
N HIS A 159 35.29 -10.48 -10.61
CA HIS A 159 36.64 -10.10 -11.05
C HIS A 159 37.40 -9.29 -9.99
N ALA A 160 36.70 -8.49 -9.18
CA ALA A 160 37.29 -7.79 -8.05
C ALA A 160 37.56 -8.70 -6.84
N GLY A 161 37.09 -9.95 -6.85
CA GLY A 161 37.21 -10.89 -5.74
C GLY A 161 36.38 -10.50 -4.51
N THR A 162 35.35 -9.66 -4.67
CA THR A 162 34.54 -9.13 -3.56
C THR A 162 33.11 -9.67 -3.53
N LEU A 163 32.67 -10.37 -4.59
CA LEU A 163 31.28 -10.85 -4.74
C LEU A 163 30.78 -11.63 -3.51
N ASP A 164 31.51 -12.64 -3.05
CA ASP A 164 31.09 -13.48 -1.90
C ASP A 164 30.89 -12.67 -0.61
N ALA A 165 31.66 -11.60 -0.43
CA ALA A 165 31.57 -10.74 0.74
C ALA A 165 30.40 -9.75 0.66
N VAL A 166 29.98 -9.35 -0.54
CA VAL A 166 28.97 -8.30 -0.74
C VAL A 166 27.62 -8.81 -1.21
N MET A 167 27.53 -10.03 -1.75
CA MET A 167 26.35 -10.57 -2.44
C MET A 167 25.05 -10.34 -1.66
N PHE A 168 25.06 -10.65 -0.36
CA PHE A 168 23.93 -10.51 0.57
C PHE A 168 24.13 -9.33 1.52
N THR A 169 24.52 -8.18 0.98
CA THR A 169 24.69 -6.90 1.70
C THR A 169 24.02 -5.77 0.92
N PRO A 170 23.87 -4.55 1.50
CA PRO A 170 23.38 -3.38 0.76
C PRO A 170 24.16 -3.02 -0.51
N ASN A 171 25.39 -3.53 -0.65
CA ASN A 171 26.30 -3.20 -1.75
C ASN A 171 26.45 -4.33 -2.78
N GLY A 172 25.64 -5.40 -2.68
CA GLY A 172 25.68 -6.51 -3.62
C GLY A 172 24.41 -6.66 -4.46
N PRO A 173 24.43 -7.55 -5.48
CA PRO A 173 23.30 -7.76 -6.38
C PRO A 173 21.98 -8.09 -5.67
N ALA A 174 21.98 -8.94 -4.64
CA ALA A 174 20.74 -9.25 -3.93
C ALA A 174 20.21 -8.06 -3.12
N GLY A 175 21.10 -7.16 -2.70
CA GLY A 175 20.79 -5.93 -1.94
C GLY A 175 20.01 -4.88 -2.73
N VAL A 176 19.94 -5.02 -4.06
CA VAL A 176 19.02 -4.22 -4.90
C VAL A 176 17.57 -4.48 -4.49
N PHE A 177 17.24 -5.74 -4.20
CA PHE A 177 15.87 -6.20 -4.04
C PHE A 177 15.50 -6.32 -2.56
N ALA A 178 16.21 -7.19 -1.84
CA ALA A 178 15.97 -7.46 -0.43
C ALA A 178 16.91 -6.63 0.44
N LEU A 179 16.45 -6.33 1.65
CA LEU A 179 17.24 -5.55 2.59
C LEU A 179 18.19 -6.47 3.34
N TYR A 180 19.44 -6.05 3.42
CA TYR A 180 20.48 -6.68 4.22
C TYR A 180 21.18 -5.63 5.07
N VAL A 181 21.99 -6.09 6.01
CA VAL A 181 22.86 -5.23 6.81
C VAL A 181 24.30 -5.67 6.60
N ALA A 182 25.24 -4.73 6.76
CA ALA A 182 26.65 -5.08 6.77
C ALA A 182 26.95 -6.06 7.93
N PRO A 183 27.90 -7.00 7.79
CA PRO A 183 28.24 -7.96 8.84
C PRO A 183 28.64 -7.32 10.18
N THR A 184 29.13 -6.09 10.15
CA THR A 184 29.55 -5.31 11.33
C THR A 184 28.43 -4.43 11.92
N ALA A 185 27.22 -4.49 11.36
CA ALA A 185 26.10 -3.66 11.81
C ALA A 185 25.60 -4.07 13.20
N ASN A 186 25.28 -3.07 14.01
CA ASN A 186 24.66 -3.30 15.32
C ASN A 186 23.14 -3.48 15.15
N LEU A 187 22.66 -4.71 15.28
CA LEU A 187 21.24 -5.06 15.10
C LEU A 187 20.29 -4.28 16.02
N GLY A 188 20.73 -3.91 17.23
CA GLY A 188 19.92 -3.09 18.15
C GLY A 188 19.70 -1.67 17.62
N ARG A 189 20.71 -1.07 16.98
CA ARG A 189 20.58 0.24 16.32
C ARG A 189 19.71 0.16 15.07
N VAL A 190 19.83 -0.92 14.30
CA VAL A 190 18.99 -1.16 13.12
C VAL A 190 17.53 -1.33 13.53
N PHE A 191 17.25 -2.12 14.58
CA PHE A 191 15.92 -2.25 15.14
C PHE A 191 15.35 -0.90 15.62
N LEU A 192 16.14 -0.12 16.36
CA LEU A 192 15.71 1.20 16.83
C LEU A 192 15.38 2.13 15.65
N ASN A 193 16.21 2.11 14.61
CA ASN A 193 16.04 2.91 13.41
C ASN A 193 14.73 2.55 12.68
N GLU A 194 14.51 1.26 12.43
CA GLU A 194 13.27 0.72 11.85
C GLU A 194 12.05 1.15 12.68
N PHE A 195 12.09 0.88 13.99
CA PHE A 195 11.00 1.16 14.91
C PHE A 195 10.60 2.64 14.94
N VAL A 196 11.58 3.55 15.01
CA VAL A 196 11.31 5.00 15.08
C VAL A 196 10.78 5.52 13.75
N CYS A 197 11.34 5.08 12.62
CA CYS A 197 10.85 5.47 11.30
C CYS A 197 9.40 5.04 11.10
N ASP A 198 9.08 3.78 11.43
CA ASP A 198 7.73 3.23 11.33
C ASP A 198 6.74 3.90 12.28
N PHE A 199 7.17 4.24 13.49
CA PHE A 199 6.34 4.99 14.43
C PHE A 199 5.96 6.36 13.86
N LEU A 200 6.93 7.10 13.31
CA LEU A 200 6.67 8.42 12.72
C LEU A 200 5.78 8.33 11.47
N ILE A 201 6.04 7.34 10.60
CA ILE A 201 5.19 7.07 9.44
C ILE A 201 3.76 6.74 9.89
N GLY A 202 3.60 5.85 10.86
CA GLY A 202 2.30 5.46 11.40
C GLY A 202 1.53 6.64 11.98
N LEU A 203 2.21 7.53 12.71
CA LEU A 203 1.62 8.78 13.23
C LEU A 203 1.12 9.68 12.11
N VAL A 204 1.93 9.89 11.08
CA VAL A 204 1.55 10.75 9.95
C VAL A 204 0.37 10.15 9.17
N ILE A 205 0.38 8.82 8.93
CA ILE A 205 -0.76 8.13 8.28
C ILE A 205 -2.02 8.32 9.10
N TRP A 206 -1.97 8.10 10.43
CA TRP A 206 -3.13 8.27 11.30
C TRP A 206 -3.63 9.72 11.31
N SER A 207 -2.71 10.69 11.25
CA SER A 207 -3.06 12.11 11.16
C SER A 207 -3.75 12.48 9.84
N CYS A 208 -3.44 11.77 8.75
CA CYS A 208 -4.02 12.02 7.43
C CYS A 208 -5.42 11.43 7.26
N ILE A 209 -5.76 10.40 8.05
CA ILE A 209 -7.09 9.78 8.05
C ILE A 209 -8.01 10.34 9.15
N ASP A 210 -7.50 11.26 9.97
CA ASP A 210 -8.29 11.97 10.97
C ASP A 210 -9.14 13.06 10.29
N PRO A 211 -10.48 12.92 10.29
CA PRO A 211 -11.36 13.85 9.59
C PRO A 211 -11.41 15.26 10.21
N THR A 212 -10.86 15.43 11.40
CA THR A 212 -10.77 16.70 12.12
C THR A 212 -9.46 17.44 11.88
N ASN A 213 -8.47 16.80 11.24
CA ASN A 213 -7.19 17.41 10.94
C ASN A 213 -7.30 18.38 9.75
N PHE A 214 -7.36 19.68 10.04
CA PHE A 214 -7.43 20.73 9.02
C PHE A 214 -6.17 20.88 8.19
N SER A 215 -5.01 20.43 8.67
CA SER A 215 -3.74 20.50 7.94
C SER A 215 -3.56 19.36 6.94
N ALA A 216 -4.35 18.30 7.04
CA ALA A 216 -4.27 17.13 6.17
C ALA A 216 -5.62 16.83 5.50
N PRO A 217 -6.13 17.69 4.60
CA PRO A 217 -7.34 17.38 3.84
C PRO A 217 -7.13 16.12 2.97
N PRO A 218 -8.20 15.40 2.59
CA PRO A 218 -8.09 14.13 1.86
C PRO A 218 -7.25 14.18 0.59
N ALA A 219 -7.30 15.30 -0.15
CA ALA A 219 -6.52 15.48 -1.37
C ALA A 219 -5.01 15.66 -1.12
N ALA A 220 -4.61 16.11 0.08
CA ALA A 220 -3.21 16.29 0.47
C ALA A 220 -2.62 15.01 1.10
N ALA A 221 -3.45 14.13 1.68
CA ALA A 221 -3.00 12.91 2.33
C ALA A 221 -2.03 12.06 1.48
N PRO A 222 -2.25 11.83 0.16
CA PRO A 222 -1.29 11.09 -0.66
C PRO A 222 0.11 11.71 -0.69
N TRP A 223 0.20 13.04 -0.76
CA TRP A 223 1.46 13.76 -0.79
C TRP A 223 2.17 13.72 0.56
N ILE A 224 1.43 14.00 1.64
CA ILE A 224 1.98 14.00 3.01
C ILE A 224 2.55 12.62 3.36
N VAL A 225 1.80 11.55 3.09
CA VAL A 225 2.26 10.17 3.30
C VAL A 225 3.49 9.88 2.43
N SER A 226 3.48 10.27 1.16
CA SER A 226 4.62 10.04 0.27
C SER A 226 5.90 10.74 0.73
N PHE A 227 5.80 11.99 1.18
CA PHE A 227 6.95 12.75 1.63
C PHE A 227 7.50 12.27 2.97
N VAL A 228 6.68 11.78 3.91
CA VAL A 228 7.22 11.21 5.14
C VAL A 228 8.03 9.95 4.85
N TYR A 229 7.57 9.06 3.96
CA TYR A 229 8.34 7.89 3.54
C TYR A 229 9.62 8.29 2.81
N GLY A 230 9.56 9.23 1.86
CA GLY A 230 10.75 9.74 1.17
C GLY A 230 11.77 10.33 2.14
N GLY A 231 11.30 11.11 3.12
CA GLY A 231 12.11 11.66 4.21
C GLY A 231 12.78 10.58 5.06
N MET A 232 12.06 9.49 5.37
CA MET A 232 12.66 8.36 6.09
C MET A 232 13.78 7.71 5.27
N VAL A 233 13.58 7.52 3.96
CA VAL A 233 14.60 6.96 3.07
C VAL A 233 15.85 7.85 3.00
N TRP A 234 15.69 9.16 2.82
CA TRP A 234 16.82 10.08 2.72
C TRP A 234 17.64 10.16 4.00
N GLY A 235 17.00 10.10 5.17
CA GLY A 235 17.66 10.22 6.46
C GLY A 235 18.26 8.91 6.98
N TYR A 236 17.59 7.78 6.73
CA TYR A 236 17.77 6.58 7.54
C TYR A 236 18.05 5.30 6.75
N ALA A 237 17.99 5.32 5.40
CA ALA A 237 18.20 4.11 4.59
C ALA A 237 19.59 3.48 4.76
N THR A 238 20.63 4.28 4.99
CA THR A 238 22.01 3.78 5.22
C THR A 238 22.12 2.89 6.46
N VAL A 239 21.33 3.17 7.50
CA VAL A 239 21.29 2.34 8.72
C VAL A 239 20.48 1.05 8.47
N GLY A 240 19.55 1.10 7.52
CA GLY A 240 18.63 0.01 7.17
C GLY A 240 17.22 0.35 7.61
N ILE A 241 16.33 0.51 6.64
CA ILE A 241 14.89 0.66 6.86
C ILE A 241 14.11 -0.16 5.82
N ALA A 242 13.13 -0.95 6.28
CA ALA A 242 12.15 -1.60 5.43
C ALA A 242 10.88 -0.77 5.30
N THR A 243 10.44 -0.19 6.42
CA THR A 243 9.22 0.58 6.62
C THR A 243 7.90 -0.13 6.28
N ASN A 244 7.98 -1.35 5.75
CA ASN A 244 6.84 -2.10 5.25
C ASN A 244 7.13 -3.60 5.16
N ALA A 245 6.34 -4.41 5.86
CA ALA A 245 6.51 -5.86 5.90
C ALA A 245 6.30 -6.52 4.54
N ALA A 246 5.33 -6.05 3.74
CA ALA A 246 5.06 -6.63 2.43
C ALA A 246 6.18 -6.32 1.42
N ARG A 247 6.78 -5.12 1.49
CA ARG A 247 7.97 -4.75 0.70
C ARG A 247 9.13 -5.69 1.00
N ASP A 248 9.41 -5.91 2.28
CA ASP A 248 10.56 -6.71 2.70
C ASP A 248 10.34 -8.20 2.50
N VAL A 249 9.22 -8.75 2.98
CA VAL A 249 8.90 -10.18 2.81
C VAL A 249 8.73 -10.52 1.33
N GLY A 250 8.05 -9.69 0.54
CA GLY A 250 7.89 -9.91 -0.90
C GLY A 250 9.23 -9.95 -1.63
N ALA A 251 10.12 -8.98 -1.36
CA ALA A 251 11.45 -8.96 -1.92
C ALA A 251 12.31 -10.16 -1.45
N ARG A 252 12.23 -10.53 -0.17
CA ARG A 252 12.93 -11.70 0.39
C ARG A 252 12.50 -13.00 -0.26
N LEU A 253 11.21 -13.20 -0.46
CA LEU A 253 10.69 -14.36 -1.19
C LEU A 253 11.21 -14.39 -2.62
N MET A 254 11.33 -13.23 -3.29
CA MET A 254 11.89 -13.15 -4.65
C MET A 254 13.38 -13.56 -4.66
N VAL A 255 14.21 -12.97 -3.80
CA VAL A 255 15.65 -13.30 -3.76
C VAL A 255 15.91 -14.74 -3.34
N LEU A 256 15.05 -15.34 -2.51
CA LEU A 256 15.10 -16.77 -2.18
C LEU A 256 14.78 -17.65 -3.40
N THR A 257 13.88 -17.22 -4.30
CA THR A 257 13.61 -17.92 -5.56
C THR A 257 14.83 -17.89 -6.49
N ILE A 258 15.56 -16.78 -6.54
CA ILE A 258 16.70 -16.60 -7.46
C ILE A 258 18.00 -17.21 -6.92
N TRP A 259 18.34 -16.92 -5.66
CA TRP A 259 19.64 -17.24 -5.05
C TRP A 259 19.57 -18.31 -3.95
N GLY A 260 18.39 -18.88 -3.71
CA GLY A 260 18.19 -19.95 -2.73
C GLY A 260 18.30 -19.49 -1.28
N LEU A 261 18.37 -20.46 -0.36
CA LEU A 261 18.35 -20.24 1.09
C LEU A 261 19.39 -19.24 1.65
N PRO A 262 20.63 -19.12 1.09
CA PRO A 262 21.59 -18.13 1.56
C PRO A 262 21.09 -16.68 1.50
N ALA A 263 20.16 -16.38 0.59
CA ALA A 263 19.55 -15.05 0.44
C ALA A 263 18.54 -14.69 1.55
N GLY A 264 18.28 -15.59 2.49
CA GLY A 264 17.23 -15.40 3.50
C GLY A 264 17.46 -14.23 4.47
N GLY A 265 18.68 -13.68 4.57
CA GLY A 265 19.00 -12.51 5.41
C GLY A 265 19.09 -12.80 6.92
N GLY A 266 18.97 -14.06 7.34
CA GLY A 266 19.22 -14.52 8.70
C GLY A 266 18.41 -13.77 9.77
N SER A 267 19.06 -13.43 10.89
CA SER A 267 18.43 -12.74 12.03
C SER A 267 17.91 -11.34 11.70
N TYR A 268 18.47 -10.68 10.67
CA TYR A 268 18.00 -9.37 10.24
C TYR A 268 16.63 -9.45 9.53
N ALA A 269 16.32 -10.56 8.86
CA ALA A 269 15.06 -10.69 8.14
C ALA A 269 13.83 -10.54 9.03
N ALA A 270 13.89 -11.05 10.25
CA ALA A 270 12.80 -10.87 11.22
C ALA A 270 12.67 -9.41 11.67
N ILE A 271 13.79 -8.71 11.88
CA ILE A 271 13.80 -7.30 12.26
C ILE A 271 13.16 -6.46 11.16
N ALA A 272 13.60 -6.61 9.91
CA ALA A 272 13.09 -5.85 8.78
C ALA A 272 11.59 -6.15 8.51
N ALA A 273 11.19 -7.43 8.59
CA ALA A 273 9.82 -7.82 8.28
C ALA A 273 8.81 -7.43 9.37
N LEU A 274 9.18 -7.53 10.65
CA LEU A 274 8.20 -7.51 11.75
C LEU A 274 8.22 -6.24 12.60
N THR A 275 9.29 -5.45 12.61
CA THR A 275 9.43 -4.30 13.53
C THR A 275 8.40 -3.20 13.25
N ASN A 276 8.00 -3.01 11.99
CA ASN A 276 6.99 -2.03 11.61
C ASN A 276 5.61 -2.28 12.26
N ILE A 277 5.26 -3.53 12.58
CA ILE A 277 3.95 -3.89 13.15
C ILE A 277 3.76 -3.28 14.56
N PRO A 278 4.60 -3.61 15.56
CA PRO A 278 4.47 -3.00 16.89
C PRO A 278 4.72 -1.49 16.86
N ALA A 279 5.61 -0.99 15.99
CA ALA A 279 5.85 0.44 15.86
C ALA A 279 4.61 1.20 15.36
N THR A 280 3.96 0.70 14.31
CA THR A 280 2.72 1.28 13.76
C THR A 280 1.59 1.21 14.79
N LEU A 281 1.42 0.06 15.47
CA LEU A 281 0.41 -0.07 16.53
C LEU A 281 0.64 0.94 17.66
N LEU A 282 1.89 1.12 18.10
CA LEU A 282 2.22 2.12 19.12
C LEU A 282 1.93 3.54 18.62
N ALA A 283 2.22 3.85 17.35
CA ALA A 283 1.91 5.14 16.74
C ALA A 283 0.40 5.41 16.75
N VAL A 284 -0.41 4.41 16.37
CA VAL A 284 -1.87 4.51 16.42
C VAL A 284 -2.35 4.78 17.83
N LEU A 285 -1.88 4.01 18.82
CA LEU A 285 -2.26 4.22 20.22
C LEU A 285 -1.86 5.62 20.68
N PHE A 286 -0.64 6.06 20.38
CA PHE A 286 -0.19 7.41 20.71
C PHE A 286 -1.08 8.47 20.06
N TYR A 287 -1.42 8.32 18.78
CA TYR A 287 -2.30 9.26 18.09
C TYR A 287 -3.68 9.32 18.75
N GLU A 288 -4.33 8.17 18.95
CA GLU A 288 -5.69 8.09 19.51
C GLU A 288 -5.77 8.58 20.97
N TYR A 289 -4.75 8.30 21.81
CA TYR A 289 -4.77 8.69 23.22
C TYR A 289 -4.20 10.09 23.51
N VAL A 290 -3.32 10.60 22.65
CA VAL A 290 -2.60 11.87 22.91
C VAL A 290 -3.00 12.99 21.96
N LEU A 291 -3.26 12.69 20.69
CA LEU A 291 -3.42 13.70 19.64
C LEU A 291 -4.86 13.85 19.13
N ALA A 292 -5.62 12.76 19.09
CA ALA A 292 -7.00 12.74 18.64
C ALA A 292 -7.92 13.37 19.69
N ASP A 293 -8.98 14.04 19.24
CA ASP A 293 -9.99 14.65 20.10
C ASP A 293 -11.33 14.69 19.38
N SER A 294 -12.32 13.98 19.92
CA SER A 294 -13.67 13.89 19.36
C SER A 294 -14.48 15.17 19.46
N SER A 295 -14.03 16.17 20.24
CA SER A 295 -14.68 17.49 20.31
C SER A 295 -14.35 18.38 19.10
N ARG A 296 -13.33 18.02 18.31
CA ARG A 296 -12.95 18.76 17.11
C ARG A 296 -13.97 18.59 15.98
N VAL A 297 -14.11 19.63 15.18
CA VAL A 297 -15.06 19.68 14.07
C VAL A 297 -14.47 18.96 12.86
N ILE A 298 -15.30 18.16 12.18
CA ILE A 298 -14.94 17.55 10.90
C ILE A 298 -14.83 18.64 9.82
N THR A 299 -13.74 18.60 9.05
CA THR A 299 -13.52 19.63 8.01
C THR A 299 -14.51 19.48 6.85
N PRO A 300 -14.92 20.56 6.16
CA PRO A 300 -15.84 20.46 5.02
C PRO A 300 -15.35 19.51 3.93
N ALA A 301 -14.04 19.52 3.64
CA ALA A 301 -13.43 18.62 2.67
C ALA A 301 -13.55 17.15 3.09
N HIS A 302 -13.41 16.84 4.39
CA HIS A 302 -13.64 15.49 4.90
C HIS A 302 -15.12 15.10 4.88
N VAL A 303 -16.04 16.02 5.16
CA VAL A 303 -17.49 15.75 5.02
C VAL A 303 -17.82 15.37 3.57
N ASP A 304 -17.35 16.14 2.59
CA ASP A 304 -17.57 15.85 1.17
C ASP A 304 -16.94 14.50 0.77
N TYR A 305 -15.73 14.20 1.26
CA TYR A 305 -15.06 12.91 1.05
C TYR A 305 -15.85 11.73 1.63
N LEU A 306 -16.30 11.82 2.88
CA LEU A 306 -17.09 10.78 3.56
C LEU A 306 -18.44 10.57 2.87
N ASN A 307 -19.13 11.67 2.55
CA ASN A 307 -20.40 11.62 1.81
C ASN A 307 -20.25 10.93 0.45
N GLY A 308 -19.17 11.21 -0.29
CA GLY A 308 -18.88 10.56 -1.57
C GLY A 308 -18.68 9.04 -1.45
N HIS A 309 -17.98 8.59 -0.40
CA HIS A 309 -17.76 7.15 -0.17
C HIS A 309 -19.05 6.42 0.18
N LEU A 310 -19.88 7.00 1.05
CA LEU A 310 -21.17 6.44 1.41
C LEU A 310 -22.11 6.39 0.20
N ALA A 311 -22.16 7.46 -0.58
CA ALA A 311 -22.97 7.53 -1.79
C ALA A 311 -22.59 6.43 -2.77
N HIS A 312 -21.29 6.21 -2.97
CA HIS A 312 -20.78 5.13 -3.81
C HIS A 312 -21.17 3.76 -3.26
N GLU A 313 -21.03 3.53 -1.95
CA GLU A 313 -21.42 2.27 -1.32
C GLU A 313 -22.92 2.00 -1.50
N GLU A 314 -23.78 2.96 -1.16
CA GLU A 314 -25.23 2.87 -1.30
C GLU A 314 -25.65 2.63 -2.76
N HIS A 315 -25.09 3.38 -3.71
CA HIS A 315 -25.38 3.22 -5.14
C HIS A 315 -24.91 1.86 -5.67
N SER A 316 -23.71 1.42 -5.29
CA SER A 316 -23.20 0.10 -5.68
C SER A 316 -24.08 -1.03 -5.15
N GLN A 317 -24.64 -0.90 -3.94
CA GLN A 317 -25.63 -1.81 -3.38
C GLN A 317 -27.00 -1.68 -4.06
N GLY A 318 -27.41 -0.50 -4.49
CA GLY A 318 -28.63 -0.26 -5.27
C GLY A 318 -28.61 -0.99 -6.63
N VAL A 319 -27.47 -0.91 -7.34
CA VAL A 319 -27.21 -1.69 -8.57
C VAL A 319 -27.30 -3.20 -8.31
N ILE A 320 -26.91 -3.66 -7.11
CA ILE A 320 -27.11 -5.03 -6.68
C ILE A 320 -28.60 -5.33 -6.46
N ARG A 321 -29.38 -4.46 -5.84
CA ARG A 321 -30.80 -4.73 -5.50
C ARG A 321 -31.71 -4.78 -6.73
N GLN A 322 -31.56 -3.88 -7.70
CA GLN A 322 -32.37 -3.86 -8.93
C GLN A 322 -32.22 -5.13 -9.80
N ALA A 323 -31.14 -5.90 -9.61
CA ALA A 323 -30.86 -7.14 -10.34
C ALA A 323 -31.18 -8.42 -9.52
N SER A 324 -31.98 -8.34 -8.46
CA SER A 324 -32.50 -9.53 -7.76
C SER A 324 -33.75 -10.04 -8.51
N PRO A 325 -33.78 -11.28 -9.03
CA PRO A 325 -34.92 -11.79 -9.81
C PRO A 325 -36.21 -11.93 -8.99
N ALA A 326 -36.16 -11.75 -7.67
CA ALA A 326 -37.30 -11.97 -6.79
C ALA A 326 -38.29 -10.80 -6.75
N THR A 327 -37.88 -9.58 -7.14
CA THR A 327 -38.73 -8.39 -7.01
C THR A 327 -39.38 -7.98 -8.33
N SER A 328 -38.75 -8.20 -9.48
CA SER A 328 -39.33 -7.78 -10.77
C SER A 328 -40.55 -8.61 -11.18
N LEU A 329 -40.58 -9.91 -10.85
CA LEU A 329 -41.68 -10.81 -11.22
C LEU A 329 -42.92 -10.65 -10.34
N ALA A 330 -42.79 -10.13 -9.12
CA ALA A 330 -43.91 -9.82 -8.24
C ALA A 330 -44.55 -8.46 -8.59
N ASP A 331 -43.73 -7.50 -9.01
CA ASP A 331 -44.20 -6.18 -9.46
C ASP A 331 -44.81 -6.21 -10.87
N GLU A 332 -44.36 -7.10 -11.77
CA GLU A 332 -45.02 -7.33 -13.07
C GLU A 332 -46.37 -8.02 -12.91
N LYS A 333 -46.46 -9.07 -12.09
CA LYS A 333 -47.74 -9.77 -11.86
C LYS A 333 -48.77 -8.91 -11.13
N SER A 334 -48.35 -8.05 -10.20
CA SER A 334 -49.28 -7.13 -9.52
C SER A 334 -49.74 -5.98 -10.42
N ARG A 335 -48.89 -5.53 -11.37
CA ARG A 335 -49.30 -4.57 -12.40
C ARG A 335 -50.24 -5.17 -13.44
N GLU A 336 -50.03 -6.41 -13.86
CA GLU A 336 -50.95 -7.09 -14.80
C GLU A 336 -52.32 -7.37 -14.15
N GLN A 337 -52.36 -7.78 -12.87
CA GLN A 337 -53.62 -8.00 -12.15
C GLN A 337 -54.42 -6.73 -11.85
N THR A 338 -53.78 -5.56 -11.82
CA THR A 338 -54.46 -4.28 -11.59
C THR A 338 -55.07 -3.72 -12.88
N ILE A 339 -54.60 -4.13 -14.05
CA ILE A 339 -55.07 -3.64 -15.35
C ILE A 339 -56.28 -4.45 -15.88
N GLU A 340 -56.51 -5.68 -15.41
CA GLU A 340 -57.68 -6.48 -15.79
C GLU A 340 -58.98 -6.18 -15.00
N HIS A 341 -58.95 -5.22 -14.07
CA HIS A 341 -60.10 -4.87 -13.21
C HIS A 341 -60.51 -3.38 -13.20
N VAL A 342 -60.23 -2.65 -14.29
CA VAL A 342 -60.81 -1.31 -14.55
C VAL A 342 -61.55 -1.34 -15.87
#